data_AF-A0A7V5K873-F1
#
_entry.id   AF-A0A7V5K873-F1
#
_cell.length_a   1.000
_cell.length_b   1.000
_cell.length_c   1.000
_cell.angle_alpha   90.00
_cell.angle_beta   90.00
_cell.angle_gamma   90.00
#
_symmetry.space_group_name_H-M   'P 1'
#
loop_
_entity.id
_entity.type
_entity.pdbx_description
1 polymer ?
#
loop_
_entity_poly.entity_id
_entity_poly.type
_entity_poly.pdbx_seq_one_letter_code
_entity_poly.pdbx_strand_id
1 'polypeptide(L)'
;MRRLACAAMALLASSWPAGATGLDRALIVDLEMNPPAVLASLMDNLRLAGFRPAYRPFYPRLTHMDLRQSSLVVILSGPTPGAPGTAMSLGEVQPLEDFVRGGGILVLGPSSGSPRDQVGDHDRYLFNLLLHRLGASISIGDDWVMDEENCYNAPLWKAPLVLPLDSLIPDPGLQGPMVFDRSPALAVGEGVLSLVRSHESAFLMDQKEEKGPFTLGALARCGKGMVLVMSRHVLTHGGANSKEPASPMLPMPGEEARLRVFLRNLLGRLKKEIVSHCAPLSAQAPPPFKPDFTILQEPFPDAPPPCTKEFSFWKPVHGASPVPLKPSHRWISAEGVRSGWAHMDKDEKELERLAYRMMISGLNTFWGVAHPQVLLGAWGSEPERARLLQAWQNMAALLAHSEVRWLLGMNYPGGPSSRELPSSVVGAEGRVWSAPSPWDLEAWEKEVVSSARVAAYWSKNHPAVAGLVLDLEMYGRSPLFFGNGV
;
A
#
# COMPACT_ATOMS: atom_id res chain seq x y z
N MET A 1 61.65 25.11 -23.60
CA MET A 1 60.59 26.05 -23.20
C MET A 1 59.43 25.85 -24.19
N ARG A 2 58.49 24.90 -24.09
CA ARG A 2 57.63 24.40 -22.99
C ARG A 2 56.82 25.51 -22.30
N ARG A 3 55.49 25.42 -22.52
CA ARG A 3 54.34 26.05 -21.83
C ARG A 3 53.85 27.39 -22.40
N LEU A 4 52.71 27.33 -23.11
CA LEU A 4 51.44 27.98 -22.71
C LEU A 4 50.46 27.98 -23.90
N ALA A 5 49.87 26.81 -24.16
CA ALA A 5 48.67 26.66 -24.96
C ALA A 5 47.75 25.67 -24.21
N CYS A 6 47.13 26.14 -23.11
CA CYS A 6 46.24 25.32 -22.29
C CYS A 6 45.19 26.12 -21.48
N ALA A 7 44.87 27.36 -21.86
CA ALA A 7 43.99 28.21 -21.03
C ALA A 7 42.63 28.60 -21.67
N ALA A 8 42.22 27.98 -22.79
CA ALA A 8 40.96 28.34 -23.46
C ALA A 8 40.06 27.14 -23.84
N MET A 9 40.12 26.04 -23.06
CA MET A 9 39.14 24.95 -23.07
C MET A 9 38.69 24.64 -21.63
N ALA A 10 38.14 25.65 -20.96
CA ALA A 10 37.55 25.55 -19.62
C ALA A 10 36.05 25.95 -19.62
N LEU A 11 35.37 25.72 -20.74
CA LEU A 11 33.92 25.83 -20.88
C LEU A 11 33.45 24.51 -21.50
N LEU A 12 32.49 23.84 -20.84
CA LEU A 12 31.91 22.51 -21.13
C LEU A 12 32.55 21.28 -20.43
N ALA A 13 32.81 21.39 -19.13
CA ALA A 13 32.95 20.22 -18.26
C ALA A 13 31.87 20.24 -17.16
N SER A 14 30.59 20.12 -17.54
CA SER A 14 29.58 19.53 -16.65
C SER A 14 29.70 18.00 -16.73
N SER A 15 30.89 17.49 -16.42
CA SER A 15 31.13 16.07 -16.23
C SER A 15 30.59 15.71 -14.85
N TRP A 16 29.41 15.12 -14.80
CA TRP A 16 28.95 14.40 -13.62
C TRP A 16 30.07 13.46 -13.15
N PRO A 17 30.42 13.46 -11.85
CA PRO A 17 31.45 12.55 -11.38
C PRO A 17 30.97 11.12 -11.57
N ALA A 18 31.77 10.35 -12.31
CA ALA A 18 31.70 8.90 -12.31
C ALA A 18 32.00 8.39 -10.89
N GLY A 19 31.06 7.65 -10.30
CA GLY A 19 31.35 6.64 -9.28
C GLY A 19 31.40 7.05 -7.80
N ALA A 20 30.39 6.59 -7.06
CA ALA A 20 30.55 5.67 -5.94
C ALA A 20 31.11 6.16 -4.58
N THR A 21 30.20 6.55 -3.68
CA THR A 21 30.32 6.26 -2.23
C THR A 21 29.07 5.59 -1.62
N GLY A 22 28.04 5.28 -2.43
CA GLY A 22 26.74 4.73 -1.97
C GLY A 22 26.14 3.59 -2.82
N LEU A 23 26.98 2.84 -3.56
CA LEU A 23 26.63 1.94 -4.67
C LEU A 23 25.55 0.86 -4.43
N ASP A 24 25.10 0.65 -3.20
CA ASP A 24 24.15 -0.41 -2.86
C ASP A 24 22.77 0.13 -2.45
N ARG A 25 22.54 1.44 -2.38
CA ARG A 25 21.23 1.94 -1.93
C ARG A 25 20.13 1.62 -2.95
N ALA A 26 19.09 0.92 -2.50
CA ALA A 26 17.86 0.68 -3.25
C ALA A 26 16.73 1.51 -2.63
N LEU A 27 16.29 2.57 -3.30
CA LEU A 27 15.16 3.38 -2.85
C LEU A 27 13.85 2.70 -3.23
N ILE A 28 12.91 2.61 -2.29
CA ILE A 28 11.54 2.15 -2.53
C ILE A 28 10.60 3.33 -2.32
N VAL A 29 9.85 3.66 -3.37
CA VAL A 29 8.76 4.64 -3.39
C VAL A 29 7.47 3.88 -3.59
N ASP A 30 6.61 3.85 -2.57
CA ASP A 30 5.28 3.26 -2.68
C ASP A 30 4.24 4.38 -2.71
N LEU A 31 3.61 4.56 -3.87
CA LEU A 31 2.58 5.57 -4.11
C LEU A 31 1.28 5.26 -3.35
N GLU A 32 1.09 4.01 -2.90
CA GLU A 32 0.01 3.63 -1.98
C GLU A 32 0.36 3.89 -0.50
N MET A 33 1.62 4.22 -0.21
CA MET A 33 2.13 4.49 1.15
C MET A 33 1.86 3.34 2.13
N ASN A 34 2.00 2.08 1.70
CA ASN A 34 1.79 0.95 2.59
C ASN A 34 2.79 0.95 3.75
N PRO A 35 2.39 0.48 4.95
CA PRO A 35 3.31 0.39 6.07
C PRO A 35 4.49 -0.54 5.76
N PRO A 36 5.67 -0.32 6.37
CA PRO A 36 6.87 -1.12 6.12
C PRO A 36 6.67 -2.64 6.25
N ALA A 37 5.70 -3.09 7.05
CA ALA A 37 5.36 -4.50 7.20
C ALA A 37 4.89 -5.15 5.87
N VAL A 38 4.16 -4.42 5.02
CA VAL A 38 3.72 -4.91 3.70
C VAL A 38 4.92 -5.02 2.73
N LEU A 39 5.91 -4.15 2.89
CA LEU A 39 7.12 -4.11 2.06
C LEU A 39 8.26 -4.98 2.60
N ALA A 40 8.07 -5.68 3.72
CA ALA A 40 9.12 -6.42 4.41
C ALA A 40 9.80 -7.44 3.50
N SER A 41 9.01 -8.25 2.79
CA SER A 41 9.52 -9.25 1.84
C SER A 41 10.35 -8.65 0.72
N LEU A 42 9.92 -7.51 0.15
CA LEU A 42 10.68 -6.79 -0.88
C LEU A 42 12.01 -6.27 -0.32
N MET A 43 11.97 -5.63 0.86
CA MET A 43 13.17 -5.14 1.53
C MET A 43 14.15 -6.27 1.86
N ASP A 44 13.66 -7.43 2.30
CA ASP A 44 14.50 -8.60 2.58
C ASP A 44 15.13 -9.17 1.31
N ASN A 45 14.37 -9.30 0.22
CA ASN A 45 14.91 -9.73 -1.06
C ASN A 45 15.97 -8.76 -1.60
N LEU A 46 15.80 -7.45 -1.43
CA LEU A 46 16.80 -6.44 -1.77
C LEU A 46 18.08 -6.59 -0.91
N ARG A 47 17.94 -6.81 0.41
CA ARG A 47 19.09 -7.07 1.30
C ARG A 47 19.86 -8.31 0.88
N LEU A 48 19.14 -9.40 0.57
CA LEU A 48 19.74 -10.65 0.09
C LEU A 48 20.44 -10.48 -1.26
N ALA A 49 19.92 -9.61 -2.13
CA ALA A 49 20.57 -9.21 -3.38
C ALA A 49 21.79 -8.28 -3.19
N GLY A 50 22.09 -7.89 -1.94
CA GLY A 50 23.22 -7.02 -1.59
C GLY A 50 22.94 -5.54 -1.79
N PHE A 51 21.66 -5.12 -1.77
CA PHE A 51 21.26 -3.73 -1.67
C PHE A 51 21.01 -3.32 -0.22
N ARG A 52 21.08 -2.02 0.05
CA ARG A 52 20.64 -1.37 1.28
C ARG A 52 19.28 -0.73 0.99
N PRO A 53 18.16 -1.39 1.31
CA PRO A 53 16.84 -0.83 1.04
C PRO A 53 16.62 0.43 1.89
N ALA A 54 16.12 1.48 1.26
CA ALA A 54 15.64 2.68 1.89
C ALA A 54 14.18 2.86 1.46
N TYR A 55 13.25 2.65 2.37
CA TYR A 55 11.84 2.93 2.12
C TYR A 55 11.51 4.36 2.54
N ARG A 56 10.70 5.07 1.76
CA ARG A 56 10.20 6.41 2.09
C ARG A 56 8.73 6.35 2.53
N PRO A 57 8.47 6.29 3.86
CA PRO A 57 7.12 6.01 4.35
C PRO A 57 6.07 7.14 4.26
N PHE A 58 6.43 8.41 3.95
CA PHE A 58 5.50 9.54 4.16
C PHE A 58 5.49 10.63 3.09
N TYR A 59 6.31 10.47 2.05
CA TYR A 59 6.42 11.45 0.96
C TYR A 59 6.75 10.71 -0.32
N PRO A 60 5.79 10.12 -1.04
CA PRO A 60 6.10 9.18 -2.10
C PRO A 60 6.52 9.87 -3.42
N ARG A 61 7.28 10.97 -3.33
CA ARG A 61 7.82 11.72 -4.48
C ARG A 61 9.33 11.59 -4.55
N LEU A 62 9.85 11.42 -5.75
CA LEU A 62 11.29 11.34 -5.99
C LEU A 62 11.94 12.72 -5.96
N THR A 63 13.19 12.77 -5.51
CA THR A 63 13.97 14.01 -5.42
C THR A 63 15.29 13.84 -6.15
N HIS A 64 15.98 14.95 -6.45
CA HIS A 64 17.32 14.88 -7.05
C HIS A 64 18.33 14.11 -6.19
N MET A 65 18.25 14.25 -4.87
CA MET A 65 19.15 13.56 -3.95
C MET A 65 18.95 12.05 -3.95
N ASP A 66 17.71 11.60 -4.13
CA ASP A 66 17.39 10.18 -4.22
C ASP A 66 18.07 9.51 -5.38
N LEU A 67 17.92 10.10 -6.57
CA LEU A 67 18.48 9.55 -7.80
C LEU A 67 20.02 9.57 -7.75
N ARG A 68 20.62 10.56 -7.09
CA ARG A 68 22.08 10.65 -6.91
C ARG A 68 22.65 9.62 -5.94
N GLN A 69 21.87 9.23 -4.93
CA GLN A 69 22.33 8.35 -3.86
C GLN A 69 21.95 6.89 -4.05
N SER A 70 21.09 6.60 -5.02
CA SER A 70 20.54 5.26 -5.24
C SER A 70 21.16 4.63 -6.48
N SER A 71 21.45 3.34 -6.44
CA SER A 71 21.78 2.55 -7.63
C SER A 71 20.55 1.86 -8.22
N LEU A 72 19.55 1.63 -7.36
CA LEU A 72 18.26 1.04 -7.72
C LEU A 72 17.12 1.91 -7.18
N VAL A 73 16.09 2.13 -7.99
CA VAL A 73 14.84 2.79 -7.60
C VAL A 73 13.67 1.85 -7.92
N VAL A 74 12.86 1.52 -6.91
CA VAL A 74 11.59 0.80 -7.06
C VAL A 74 10.45 1.80 -6.90
N ILE A 75 9.56 1.87 -7.89
CA ILE A 75 8.33 2.67 -7.82
C ILE A 75 7.14 1.72 -7.87
N LEU A 76 6.36 1.65 -6.80
CA LEU A 76 5.12 0.86 -6.72
C LEU A 76 3.94 1.81 -6.90
N SER A 77 3.12 1.63 -7.95
CA SER A 77 2.03 2.55 -8.28
C SER A 77 0.80 2.37 -7.40
N GLY A 78 0.06 3.45 -7.12
CA GLY A 78 -1.15 3.40 -6.30
C GLY A 78 -2.41 3.07 -7.11
N PRO A 79 -3.53 2.74 -6.45
CA PRO A 79 -4.80 2.45 -7.12
C PRO A 79 -5.41 3.67 -7.81
N THR A 80 -5.06 4.90 -7.46
CA THR A 80 -5.39 6.18 -8.11
C THR A 80 -4.92 7.24 -7.11
N PRO A 81 -4.70 8.51 -7.49
CA PRO A 81 -4.54 9.54 -6.46
C PRO A 81 -5.86 9.67 -5.69
N GLY A 82 -5.97 8.93 -4.57
CA GLY A 82 -7.00 9.18 -3.55
C GLY A 82 -6.86 10.58 -2.97
N ALA A 83 -5.67 11.17 -3.11
CA ALA A 83 -5.36 12.58 -2.92
C ALA A 83 -4.22 13.02 -3.89
N PRO A 84 -4.18 14.30 -4.30
CA PRO A 84 -2.98 14.99 -4.77
C PRO A 84 -1.75 14.65 -3.92
N GLY A 85 -0.59 14.49 -4.55
CA GLY A 85 0.67 14.18 -3.87
C GLY A 85 0.99 12.70 -3.66
N THR A 86 0.02 11.78 -3.82
CA THR A 86 0.23 10.31 -3.70
C THR A 86 0.39 9.62 -5.05
N ALA A 87 0.52 10.37 -6.15
CA ALA A 87 0.74 9.83 -7.49
C ALA A 87 2.04 10.38 -8.09
N MET A 88 2.59 9.65 -9.05
CA MET A 88 3.73 10.13 -9.82
C MET A 88 3.31 11.38 -10.62
N SER A 89 4.23 12.33 -10.78
CA SER A 89 4.01 13.54 -11.58
C SER A 89 4.77 13.49 -12.90
N LEU A 90 4.34 14.30 -13.87
CA LEU A 90 5.06 14.42 -15.15
C LEU A 90 6.50 14.94 -14.95
N GLY A 91 6.74 15.75 -13.91
CA GLY A 91 8.06 16.27 -13.56
C GLY A 91 9.08 15.19 -13.17
N GLU A 92 8.63 14.01 -12.75
CA GLU A 92 9.50 12.89 -12.37
C GLU A 92 9.98 12.05 -13.57
N VAL A 93 9.35 12.19 -14.74
CA VAL A 93 9.67 11.37 -15.92
C VAL A 93 11.07 11.64 -16.46
N GLN A 94 11.44 12.90 -16.71
CA GLN A 94 12.77 13.23 -17.27
C GLN A 94 13.92 12.84 -16.31
N PRO A 95 13.87 13.16 -15.00
CA PRO A 95 14.92 12.75 -14.07
C PRO A 95 15.09 11.22 -13.98
N LEU A 96 14.00 10.45 -14.05
CA LEU A 96 14.07 9.00 -14.09
C LEU A 96 14.66 8.47 -15.40
N GLU A 97 14.32 9.09 -16.54
CA GLU A 97 14.93 8.79 -17.83
C GLU A 97 16.47 8.97 -17.75
N ASP A 98 16.90 10.12 -17.23
CA ASP A 98 18.33 10.44 -17.07
C ASP A 98 19.03 9.48 -16.10
N PHE A 99 18.37 9.11 -14.99
CA PHE A 99 18.87 8.13 -14.03
C PHE A 99 19.15 6.78 -14.68
N VAL A 100 18.19 6.25 -15.45
CA VAL A 100 18.34 4.97 -16.14
C VAL A 100 19.40 5.07 -17.24
N ARG A 101 19.37 6.11 -18.08
CA ARG A 101 20.39 6.32 -19.13
C ARG A 101 21.80 6.47 -18.54
N GLY A 102 21.90 7.00 -17.32
CA GLY A 102 23.13 7.13 -16.55
C GLY A 102 23.68 5.83 -15.97
N GLY A 103 22.93 4.73 -15.99
CA GLY A 103 23.34 3.43 -15.44
C GLY A 103 22.49 2.93 -14.26
N GLY A 104 21.47 3.69 -13.85
CA GLY A 104 20.55 3.29 -12.78
C GLY A 104 19.67 2.10 -13.16
N ILE A 105 19.23 1.37 -12.13
CA ILE A 105 18.26 0.28 -12.26
C ILE A 105 16.90 0.80 -11.79
N LEU A 106 15.92 0.81 -12.68
CA LEU A 106 14.55 1.18 -12.35
C LEU A 106 13.66 -0.06 -12.30
N VAL A 107 12.87 -0.21 -11.25
CA VAL A 107 11.85 -1.25 -11.11
C VAL A 107 10.48 -0.56 -11.04
N LEU A 108 9.62 -0.84 -12.01
CA LEU A 108 8.25 -0.35 -12.10
C LEU A 108 7.29 -1.44 -11.64
N GLY A 109 6.59 -1.16 -10.54
CA GLY A 109 5.57 -2.01 -9.95
C GLY A 109 4.17 -1.48 -10.24
N PRO A 110 3.59 -1.75 -11.42
CA PRO A 110 2.22 -1.33 -11.71
C PRO A 110 1.22 -2.05 -10.82
N SER A 111 0.15 -1.34 -10.46
CA SER A 111 -1.08 -1.86 -9.90
C SER A 111 -1.84 -2.53 -11.02
N SER A 112 -2.55 -3.59 -10.68
CA SER A 112 -3.56 -4.14 -11.56
C SER A 112 -4.74 -3.16 -11.61
N GLY A 113 -5.04 -2.64 -12.78
CA GLY A 113 -6.24 -1.84 -13.02
C GLY A 113 -7.34 -2.67 -13.67
N SER A 114 -8.54 -2.09 -13.77
CA SER A 114 -9.55 -2.52 -14.72
C SER A 114 -9.92 -1.35 -15.63
N PRO A 115 -10.21 -1.60 -16.91
CA PRO A 115 -10.87 -0.62 -17.78
C PRO A 115 -12.13 0.04 -17.20
N ARG A 116 -12.73 -0.53 -16.14
CA ARG A 116 -13.99 -0.05 -15.54
C ARG A 116 -13.82 0.93 -14.38
N ASP A 117 -12.69 0.92 -13.67
CA ASP A 117 -12.52 1.65 -12.41
C ASP A 117 -11.41 2.71 -12.44
N GLN A 118 -10.69 2.84 -13.56
CA GLN A 118 -9.55 3.74 -13.77
C GLN A 118 -8.42 3.52 -12.76
N VAL A 119 -8.39 2.36 -12.11
CA VAL A 119 -7.46 2.10 -11.02
C VAL A 119 -6.04 1.95 -11.56
N GLY A 120 -5.12 2.78 -11.06
CA GLY A 120 -3.72 2.80 -11.46
C GLY A 120 -3.45 3.45 -12.81
N ASP A 121 -4.48 3.95 -13.52
CA ASP A 121 -4.36 4.50 -14.87
C ASP A 121 -3.35 5.66 -14.95
N HIS A 122 -3.35 6.53 -13.93
CA HIS A 122 -2.43 7.67 -13.86
C HIS A 122 -0.97 7.22 -13.91
N ASP A 123 -0.57 6.39 -12.95
CA ASP A 123 0.81 5.94 -12.82
C ASP A 123 1.18 5.02 -13.99
N ARG A 124 0.25 4.18 -14.46
CA ARG A 124 0.43 3.33 -15.64
C ARG A 124 0.73 4.16 -16.90
N TYR A 125 0.01 5.26 -17.11
CA TYR A 125 0.30 6.18 -18.21
C TYR A 125 1.72 6.75 -18.11
N LEU A 126 2.13 7.23 -16.93
CA LEU A 126 3.47 7.79 -16.73
C LEU A 126 4.58 6.74 -16.85
N PHE A 127 4.32 5.50 -16.41
CA PHE A 127 5.21 4.36 -16.62
C PHE A 127 5.37 4.06 -18.11
N ASN A 128 4.27 3.96 -18.86
CA ASN A 128 4.32 3.74 -20.31
C ASN A 128 4.99 4.90 -21.06
N LEU A 129 4.79 6.14 -20.63
CA LEU A 129 5.47 7.31 -21.20
C LEU A 129 6.97 7.25 -20.95
N LEU A 130 7.39 6.86 -19.74
CA LEU A 130 8.80 6.69 -19.39
C LEU A 130 9.44 5.54 -20.19
N LEU A 131 8.77 4.39 -20.30
CA LEU A 131 9.22 3.25 -21.10
C LEU A 131 9.41 3.64 -22.57
N HIS A 132 8.44 4.36 -23.15
CA HIS A 132 8.53 4.89 -24.50
C HIS A 132 9.73 5.84 -24.68
N ARG A 133 9.97 6.79 -23.76
CA ARG A 133 11.13 7.70 -23.81
C ARG A 133 12.47 7.01 -23.64
N LEU A 134 12.51 5.92 -22.87
CA LEU A 134 13.67 5.06 -22.73
C LEU A 134 13.90 4.16 -23.95
N GLY A 135 12.94 4.10 -24.89
CA GLY A 135 12.95 3.21 -26.04
C GLY A 135 12.72 1.75 -25.67
N ALA A 136 12.27 1.46 -24.44
CA ALA A 136 11.95 0.12 -24.00
C ALA A 136 10.66 -0.35 -24.67
N SER A 137 10.74 -1.42 -25.46
CA SER A 137 9.59 -2.03 -26.13
C SER A 137 8.70 -2.81 -25.15
N ILE A 138 8.30 -2.17 -24.05
CA ILE A 138 7.40 -2.69 -23.03
C ILE A 138 6.21 -1.74 -22.94
N SER A 139 5.00 -2.27 -23.03
CA SER A 139 3.76 -1.55 -22.72
C SER A 139 2.98 -2.31 -21.65
N ILE A 140 2.54 -1.58 -20.62
CA ILE A 140 1.75 -2.10 -19.51
C ILE A 140 0.27 -1.99 -19.88
N GLY A 141 -0.42 -3.13 -19.94
CA GLY A 141 -1.85 -3.23 -20.18
C GLY A 141 -2.70 -2.71 -19.02
N ASP A 142 -3.95 -2.39 -19.33
CA ASP A 142 -4.93 -1.81 -18.41
C ASP A 142 -5.79 -2.82 -17.67
N ASP A 143 -5.65 -4.09 -18.01
CA ASP A 143 -6.36 -5.21 -17.42
C ASP A 143 -5.37 -6.24 -16.86
N TRP A 144 -5.82 -7.03 -15.88
CA TRP A 144 -5.00 -8.04 -15.23
C TRP A 144 -5.32 -9.45 -15.69
N VAL A 145 -4.29 -10.29 -15.65
CA VAL A 145 -4.36 -11.66 -16.12
C VAL A 145 -5.02 -12.56 -15.08
N MET A 146 -5.96 -13.37 -15.54
CA MET A 146 -6.74 -14.35 -14.80
C MET A 146 -6.57 -15.72 -15.45
N ASP A 147 -6.80 -16.78 -14.68
CA ASP A 147 -6.91 -18.13 -15.21
C ASP A 147 -7.94 -18.91 -14.39
N GLU A 148 -8.69 -19.80 -15.02
CA GLU A 148 -9.66 -20.68 -14.34
C GLU A 148 -9.19 -22.14 -14.25
N GLU A 149 -8.24 -22.54 -15.10
CA GLU A 149 -7.69 -23.88 -15.24
C GLU A 149 -6.35 -24.03 -14.49
N ASN A 150 -5.42 -23.09 -14.73
CA ASN A 150 -4.10 -23.06 -14.11
C ASN A 150 -4.04 -21.96 -13.06
N CYS A 151 -4.80 -22.12 -11.98
CA CYS A 151 -5.03 -21.08 -10.99
C CYS A 151 -4.95 -21.58 -9.55
N TYR A 152 -4.94 -20.63 -8.62
CA TYR A 152 -5.16 -20.87 -7.21
C TYR A 152 -6.30 -19.99 -6.68
N ASN A 153 -6.95 -20.44 -5.60
CA ASN A 153 -8.00 -19.67 -4.95
C ASN A 153 -7.37 -18.58 -4.07
N ALA A 154 -7.56 -17.31 -4.44
CA ALA A 154 -7.34 -16.16 -3.57
C ALA A 154 -8.67 -15.76 -2.89
N PRO A 155 -8.66 -14.92 -1.84
CA PRO A 155 -9.84 -14.60 -1.03
C PRO A 155 -11.03 -14.05 -1.81
N LEU A 156 -10.78 -13.34 -2.91
CA LEU A 156 -11.81 -12.65 -3.70
C LEU A 156 -11.92 -13.16 -5.15
N TRP A 157 -10.88 -13.81 -5.68
CA TRP A 157 -10.84 -14.27 -7.07
C TRP A 157 -9.91 -15.48 -7.25
N LYS A 158 -9.96 -16.10 -8.43
CA LYS A 158 -8.95 -17.07 -8.87
C LYS A 158 -7.77 -16.33 -9.48
N ALA A 159 -6.56 -16.58 -9.01
CA ALA A 159 -5.34 -15.95 -9.52
C ALA A 159 -4.50 -16.96 -10.31
N PRO A 160 -3.80 -16.52 -11.38
CA PRO A 160 -3.07 -17.42 -12.26
C PRO A 160 -1.82 -18.00 -11.58
N LEU A 161 -1.55 -19.27 -11.87
CA LEU A 161 -0.21 -19.83 -11.77
C LEU A 161 0.57 -19.46 -13.04
N VAL A 162 1.85 -19.18 -12.89
CA VAL A 162 2.70 -18.76 -14.03
C VAL A 162 4.00 -19.56 -14.07
N LEU A 163 4.62 -19.56 -15.23
CA LEU A 163 5.89 -20.24 -15.49
C LEU A 163 6.99 -19.19 -15.73
N PRO A 164 8.19 -19.37 -15.15
CA PRO A 164 9.33 -18.54 -15.52
C PRO A 164 9.70 -18.80 -16.98
N LEU A 165 9.94 -17.71 -17.71
CA LEU A 165 10.47 -17.74 -19.06
C LEU A 165 11.98 -17.50 -19.02
N ASP A 166 12.67 -18.15 -19.93
CA ASP A 166 14.11 -18.03 -20.20
C ASP A 166 15.07 -18.65 -19.17
N SER A 167 16.15 -19.20 -19.72
CA SER A 167 17.26 -19.88 -19.03
C SER A 167 18.16 -18.95 -18.19
N LEU A 168 17.76 -17.69 -18.01
CA LEU A 168 18.56 -16.62 -17.40
C LEU A 168 18.61 -16.66 -15.88
N ILE A 169 17.64 -17.33 -15.27
CA ILE A 169 17.65 -17.66 -13.86
C ILE A 169 17.63 -19.19 -13.74
N PRO A 170 18.71 -19.89 -14.15
CA PRO A 170 18.75 -21.34 -14.04
C PRO A 170 18.90 -21.70 -12.57
N ASP A 171 17.82 -22.16 -11.96
CA ASP A 171 17.79 -22.64 -10.60
C ASP A 171 16.86 -23.86 -10.56
N PRO A 172 17.32 -25.05 -10.11
CA PRO A 172 16.46 -26.22 -9.94
C PRO A 172 15.24 -25.93 -9.06
N GLY A 173 15.35 -24.98 -8.13
CA GLY A 173 14.26 -24.49 -7.30
C GLY A 173 13.22 -23.65 -8.05
N LEU A 174 13.37 -23.41 -9.35
CA LEU A 174 12.39 -22.73 -10.21
C LEU A 174 11.69 -23.69 -11.19
N GLN A 175 11.85 -24.99 -11.01
CA GLN A 175 11.08 -25.98 -11.77
C GLN A 175 9.62 -25.98 -11.29
N GLY A 176 8.72 -25.55 -12.15
CA GLY A 176 7.27 -25.58 -11.94
C GLY A 176 6.62 -24.21 -11.74
N PRO A 177 5.30 -24.19 -11.50
CA PRO A 177 4.51 -22.97 -11.44
C PRO A 177 4.79 -22.14 -10.18
N MET A 178 4.58 -20.84 -10.29
CA MET A 178 4.67 -19.85 -9.21
C MET A 178 3.37 -19.08 -9.05
N VAL A 179 3.11 -18.58 -7.84
CA VAL A 179 1.95 -17.73 -7.55
C VAL A 179 2.16 -16.33 -8.10
N PHE A 180 1.28 -15.86 -8.98
CA PHE A 180 1.28 -14.48 -9.45
C PHE A 180 -0.13 -13.91 -9.24
N ASP A 181 -0.21 -12.87 -8.42
CA ASP A 181 -1.46 -12.17 -8.19
C ASP A 181 -1.52 -10.88 -9.02
N ARG A 182 -2.74 -10.45 -9.37
CA ARG A 182 -3.06 -9.10 -9.85
C ARG A 182 -1.96 -8.51 -10.73
N SER A 183 -1.69 -9.17 -11.84
CA SER A 183 -0.58 -8.82 -12.71
C SER A 183 -1.11 -8.31 -14.05
N PRO A 184 -0.81 -7.07 -14.45
CA PRO A 184 -1.20 -6.57 -15.75
C PRO A 184 -0.46 -7.36 -16.84
N ALA A 185 -1.13 -7.56 -17.97
CA ALA A 185 -0.46 -8.09 -19.14
C ALA A 185 0.56 -7.08 -19.68
N LEU A 186 1.72 -7.57 -20.09
CA LEU A 186 2.77 -6.77 -20.71
C LEU A 186 2.86 -7.12 -22.20
N ALA A 187 2.74 -6.11 -23.06
CA ALA A 187 3.13 -6.22 -24.46
C ALA A 187 4.63 -5.95 -24.57
N VAL A 188 5.37 -6.92 -25.11
CA VAL A 188 6.83 -6.87 -25.22
C VAL A 188 7.26 -7.01 -26.68
N GLY A 189 8.17 -6.16 -27.12
CA GLY A 189 8.76 -6.19 -28.46
C GLY A 189 10.19 -6.74 -28.48
N GLU A 190 10.87 -6.59 -29.62
CA GLU A 190 12.25 -7.05 -29.77
C GLU A 190 13.22 -6.39 -28.78
N GLY A 191 14.24 -7.15 -28.34
CA GLY A 191 15.27 -6.67 -27.41
C GLY A 191 14.85 -6.61 -25.93
N VAL A 192 13.60 -6.93 -25.63
CA VAL A 192 13.08 -7.09 -24.27
C VAL A 192 13.11 -8.55 -23.86
N LEU A 193 13.50 -8.79 -22.61
CA LEU A 193 13.48 -10.10 -22.00
C LEU A 193 12.16 -10.34 -21.26
N SER A 194 11.42 -11.38 -21.64
CA SER A 194 10.26 -11.84 -20.87
C SER A 194 10.70 -12.74 -19.72
N LEU A 195 10.23 -12.47 -18.52
CA LEU A 195 10.66 -13.19 -17.31
C LEU A 195 9.70 -14.30 -16.90
N VAL A 196 8.42 -14.12 -17.15
CA VAL A 196 7.34 -15.02 -16.73
C VAL A 196 6.15 -14.95 -17.71
N ARG A 197 5.47 -16.08 -17.89
CA ARG A 197 4.25 -16.20 -18.71
C ARG A 197 3.14 -16.91 -17.97
N SER A 198 1.90 -16.50 -18.24
CA SER A 198 0.73 -17.31 -17.92
C SER A 198 0.62 -18.50 -18.87
N HIS A 199 -0.30 -19.41 -18.53
CA HIS A 199 -0.69 -20.52 -19.40
C HIS A 199 -1.54 -20.03 -20.58
N GLU A 200 -1.69 -20.88 -21.60
CA GLU A 200 -2.55 -20.65 -22.78
C GLU A 200 -4.03 -20.48 -22.40
N SER A 201 -4.46 -21.03 -21.27
CA SER A 201 -5.82 -20.93 -20.73
C SER A 201 -6.15 -19.58 -20.13
N ALA A 202 -5.14 -18.75 -19.85
CA ALA A 202 -5.30 -17.47 -19.20
C ALA A 202 -6.03 -16.47 -20.10
N PHE A 203 -6.66 -15.47 -19.49
CA PHE A 203 -7.43 -14.40 -20.14
C PHE A 203 -7.32 -13.10 -19.34
N LEU A 204 -7.71 -11.98 -19.91
CA LEU A 204 -7.79 -10.70 -19.19
C LEU A 204 -9.17 -10.59 -18.51
N MET A 205 -9.24 -10.06 -17.28
CA MET A 205 -10.46 -10.06 -16.45
C MET A 205 -11.70 -9.55 -17.21
N ASP A 206 -11.56 -8.48 -18.00
CA ASP A 206 -12.62 -7.86 -18.77
C ASP A 206 -12.77 -8.44 -20.20
N GLN A 207 -11.85 -9.30 -20.64
CA GLN A 207 -11.84 -9.91 -21.98
C GLN A 207 -11.69 -11.44 -21.89
N LYS A 208 -12.67 -12.11 -21.25
CA LYS A 208 -12.63 -13.56 -21.02
C LYS A 208 -12.57 -14.43 -22.27
N GLU A 209 -12.99 -13.89 -23.41
CA GLU A 209 -12.99 -14.60 -24.69
C GLU A 209 -11.59 -14.61 -25.35
N GLU A 210 -10.75 -13.64 -25.01
CA GLU A 210 -9.38 -13.53 -25.51
C GLU A 210 -8.43 -14.33 -24.60
N LYS A 211 -8.28 -15.60 -24.94
CA LYS A 211 -7.34 -16.50 -24.25
C LYS A 211 -5.94 -16.41 -24.85
N GLY A 212 -4.94 -16.54 -23.99
CA GLY A 212 -3.58 -16.72 -24.44
C GLY A 212 -2.55 -16.57 -23.34
N PRO A 213 -1.29 -16.85 -23.67
CA PRO A 213 -0.21 -16.76 -22.72
C PRO A 213 0.31 -15.31 -22.70
N PHE A 214 0.04 -14.61 -21.61
CA PHE A 214 0.43 -13.22 -21.38
C PHE A 214 1.80 -13.15 -20.69
N THR A 215 2.60 -12.15 -21.03
CA THR A 215 3.83 -11.84 -20.30
C THR A 215 3.47 -11.01 -19.06
N LEU A 216 3.97 -11.37 -17.88
CA LEU A 216 3.63 -10.67 -16.61
C LEU A 216 4.84 -10.01 -15.92
N GLY A 217 6.03 -10.20 -16.50
CA GLY A 217 7.26 -9.57 -16.04
C GLY A 217 8.24 -9.45 -17.20
N ALA A 218 8.86 -8.28 -17.34
CA ALA A 218 9.74 -7.98 -18.45
C ALA A 218 10.92 -7.10 -18.01
N LEU A 219 12.05 -7.28 -18.68
CA LEU A 219 13.28 -6.53 -18.42
C LEU A 219 13.85 -5.98 -19.72
N ALA A 220 14.18 -4.70 -19.73
CA ALA A 220 14.82 -4.03 -20.86
C ALA A 220 16.10 -3.31 -20.42
N ARG A 221 17.12 -3.36 -21.27
CA ARG A 221 18.32 -2.54 -21.10
C ARG A 221 18.13 -1.22 -21.84
N CYS A 222 18.24 -0.11 -21.12
CA CYS A 222 18.00 1.23 -21.67
C CYS A 222 19.29 2.07 -21.52
N GLY A 223 20.11 2.08 -22.57
CA GLY A 223 21.43 2.71 -22.53
C GLY A 223 22.38 1.98 -21.58
N LYS A 224 22.88 2.69 -20.55
CA LYS A 224 23.77 2.10 -19.52
C LYS A 224 23.02 1.37 -18.41
N GLY A 225 21.74 1.69 -18.19
CA GLY A 225 20.93 1.14 -17.12
C GLY A 225 19.87 0.16 -17.61
N MET A 226 18.89 -0.12 -16.75
CA MET A 226 17.85 -1.13 -16.99
C MET A 226 16.51 -0.71 -16.41
N VAL A 227 15.44 -1.25 -16.99
CA VAL A 227 14.08 -1.15 -16.46
C VAL A 227 13.47 -2.55 -16.34
N LEU A 228 13.07 -2.92 -15.12
CA LEU A 228 12.27 -4.09 -14.80
C LEU A 228 10.82 -3.65 -14.62
N VAL A 229 9.88 -4.34 -15.26
CA VAL A 229 8.45 -4.16 -15.06
C VAL A 229 7.87 -5.46 -14.52
N MET A 230 7.20 -5.42 -13.37
CA MET A 230 6.56 -6.57 -12.72
C MET A 230 5.53 -6.07 -11.72
N SER A 231 4.36 -6.72 -11.62
CA SER A 231 3.29 -6.29 -10.71
C SER A 231 3.78 -5.93 -9.31
N ARG A 232 3.25 -4.83 -8.75
CA ARG A 232 3.51 -4.47 -7.34
C ARG A 232 3.18 -5.62 -6.40
N HIS A 233 2.09 -6.34 -6.68
CA HIS A 233 1.60 -7.43 -5.84
C HIS A 233 2.57 -8.60 -5.85
N VAL A 234 3.25 -8.84 -6.96
CA VAL A 234 4.30 -9.87 -7.03
C VAL A 234 5.57 -9.42 -6.30
N LEU A 235 5.99 -8.16 -6.50
CA LEU A 235 7.18 -7.59 -5.86
C LEU A 235 7.06 -7.56 -4.32
N THR A 236 5.87 -7.33 -3.80
CA THR A 236 5.56 -7.38 -2.36
C THR A 236 5.16 -8.78 -1.87
N HIS A 237 5.31 -9.81 -2.71
CA HIS A 237 5.01 -11.20 -2.40
C HIS A 237 3.55 -11.45 -1.99
N GLY A 238 2.61 -11.06 -2.84
CA GLY A 238 1.17 -11.12 -2.61
C GLY A 238 0.69 -10.23 -1.46
N GLY A 239 1.54 -9.32 -0.96
CA GLY A 239 1.25 -8.47 0.18
C GLY A 239 -0.08 -7.73 0.01
N ALA A 240 -0.86 -7.71 1.09
CA ALA A 240 -2.17 -7.07 1.14
C ALA A 240 -2.07 -5.63 0.61
N ASN A 241 -2.85 -5.34 -0.43
CA ASN A 241 -3.41 -3.99 -0.53
C ASN A 241 -4.14 -3.79 0.80
N SER A 242 -4.04 -2.62 1.43
CA SER A 242 -4.66 -2.33 2.74
C SER A 242 -6.16 -2.74 2.86
N LYS A 243 -6.82 -3.05 1.74
CA LYS A 243 -8.20 -3.49 1.64
C LYS A 243 -8.43 -4.97 1.28
N GLU A 244 -7.48 -5.65 0.63
CA GLU A 244 -7.73 -6.97 0.02
C GLU A 244 -6.51 -7.90 0.11
N PRO A 245 -6.57 -8.97 0.93
CA PRO A 245 -5.51 -9.96 1.01
C PRO A 245 -5.39 -10.74 -0.30
N ALA A 246 -4.17 -10.89 -0.81
CA ALA A 246 -3.85 -11.58 -2.06
C ALA A 246 -3.14 -12.93 -1.87
N SER A 247 -2.98 -13.34 -0.62
CA SER A 247 -2.44 -14.64 -0.27
C SER A 247 -3.39 -15.77 -0.69
N PRO A 248 -2.89 -16.93 -1.12
CA PRO A 248 -3.71 -18.11 -1.34
C PRO A 248 -4.61 -18.43 -0.14
N MET A 249 -5.86 -18.84 -0.40
CA MET A 249 -6.79 -19.31 0.66
C MET A 249 -6.30 -20.60 1.32
N LEU A 250 -5.60 -21.45 0.56
CA LEU A 250 -4.95 -22.65 1.04
C LEU A 250 -3.44 -22.45 0.96
N PRO A 251 -2.65 -22.83 1.98
CA PRO A 251 -1.20 -22.71 1.94
C PRO A 251 -0.62 -23.42 0.70
N MET A 252 0.23 -22.72 -0.06
CA MET A 252 0.94 -23.26 -1.21
C MET A 252 2.46 -23.10 -1.04
N PRO A 253 3.09 -23.86 -0.12
CA PRO A 253 4.46 -23.60 0.29
C PRO A 253 5.47 -23.78 -0.85
N GLY A 254 5.18 -24.70 -1.79
CA GLY A 254 6.04 -24.95 -2.94
C GLY A 254 6.06 -23.75 -3.88
N GLU A 255 4.90 -23.37 -4.40
CA GLU A 255 4.71 -22.29 -5.37
C GLU A 255 5.17 -20.93 -4.78
N GLU A 256 4.86 -20.67 -3.50
CA GLU A 256 5.34 -19.47 -2.80
C GLU A 256 6.86 -19.48 -2.61
N ALA A 257 7.46 -20.61 -2.23
CA ALA A 257 8.91 -20.73 -2.11
C ALA A 257 9.60 -20.49 -3.45
N ARG A 258 9.03 -21.00 -4.56
CA ARG A 258 9.54 -20.76 -5.91
C ARG A 258 9.49 -19.27 -6.27
N LEU A 259 8.38 -18.57 -5.99
CA LEU A 259 8.31 -17.12 -6.18
C LEU A 259 9.41 -16.39 -5.39
N ARG A 260 9.66 -16.77 -4.13
CA ARG A 260 10.73 -16.14 -3.32
C ARG A 260 12.10 -16.37 -3.91
N VAL A 261 12.40 -17.60 -4.35
CA VAL A 261 13.65 -17.94 -5.04
C VAL A 261 13.80 -17.12 -6.32
N PHE A 262 12.73 -17.00 -7.10
CA PHE A 262 12.70 -16.24 -8.34
C PHE A 262 13.02 -14.76 -8.11
N LEU A 263 12.31 -14.10 -7.20
CA LEU A 263 12.52 -12.67 -6.89
C LEU A 263 13.93 -12.41 -6.35
N ARG A 264 14.41 -13.25 -5.43
CA ARG A 264 15.77 -13.17 -4.89
C ARG A 264 16.81 -13.27 -6.00
N ASN A 265 16.67 -14.27 -6.87
CA ASN A 265 17.64 -14.52 -7.93
C ASN A 265 17.59 -13.41 -9.00
N LEU A 266 16.39 -12.95 -9.36
CA LEU A 266 16.19 -11.83 -10.29
C LEU A 266 16.89 -10.56 -9.77
N LEU A 267 16.56 -10.12 -8.55
CA LEU A 267 17.15 -8.92 -7.95
C LEU A 267 18.67 -9.06 -7.76
N GLY A 268 19.15 -10.24 -7.36
CA GLY A 268 20.59 -10.51 -7.24
C GLY A 268 21.34 -10.44 -8.57
N ARG A 269 20.70 -10.86 -9.68
CA ARG A 269 21.27 -10.84 -11.02
C ARG A 269 21.17 -9.49 -11.71
N LEU A 270 20.20 -8.63 -11.35
CA LEU A 270 20.12 -7.24 -11.85
C LEU A 270 21.42 -6.46 -11.59
N LYS A 271 22.10 -6.77 -10.48
CA LYS A 271 23.36 -6.13 -10.08
C LYS A 271 24.58 -6.63 -10.88
N LYS A 272 24.53 -7.84 -11.47
CA LYS A 272 25.73 -8.58 -11.89
C LYS A 272 25.78 -8.94 -13.38
N GLU A 273 24.69 -9.43 -13.97
CA GLU A 273 24.82 -10.31 -15.15
C GLU A 273 23.80 -10.07 -16.27
N ILE A 274 22.61 -9.53 -15.99
CA ILE A 274 21.54 -9.54 -17.02
C ILE A 274 21.80 -8.54 -18.16
N VAL A 275 22.66 -7.57 -17.90
CA VAL A 275 23.08 -6.50 -18.80
C VAL A 275 23.61 -7.03 -20.16
N SER A 276 24.21 -8.23 -20.20
CA SER A 276 24.78 -8.81 -21.43
C SER A 276 23.77 -9.50 -22.35
N HIS A 277 22.53 -9.73 -21.91
CA HIS A 277 21.54 -10.53 -22.65
C HIS A 277 20.45 -9.68 -23.33
N CYS A 278 20.42 -8.38 -23.07
CA CYS A 278 19.53 -7.46 -23.79
C CYS A 278 20.27 -6.89 -25.02
N ALA A 279 19.71 -7.13 -26.20
CA ALA A 279 20.16 -6.48 -27.43
C ALA A 279 19.88 -4.95 -27.37
N PRO A 280 20.69 -4.11 -28.05
CA PRO A 280 20.39 -2.69 -28.16
C PRO A 280 19.02 -2.48 -28.83
N LEU A 281 18.17 -1.69 -28.18
CA LEU A 281 16.80 -1.42 -28.59
C LEU A 281 16.77 -0.66 -29.93
N SER A 282 15.91 -1.10 -30.85
CA SER A 282 15.63 -0.43 -32.12
C SER A 282 14.12 -0.43 -32.38
N ALA A 283 13.65 0.69 -32.92
CA ALA A 283 12.26 1.11 -33.18
C ALA A 283 11.46 1.61 -31.96
N GLN A 284 11.03 2.86 -32.04
CA GLN A 284 10.09 3.47 -31.09
C GLN A 284 8.66 3.04 -31.46
N ALA A 285 7.99 2.31 -30.58
CA ALA A 285 6.54 2.20 -30.59
C ALA A 285 5.92 3.61 -30.52
N PRO A 286 4.70 3.84 -31.02
CA PRO A 286 4.03 5.13 -30.86
C PRO A 286 3.93 5.51 -29.37
N PRO A 287 3.93 6.81 -29.03
CA PRO A 287 3.75 7.24 -27.65
C PRO A 287 2.40 6.72 -27.12
N PRO A 288 2.29 6.44 -25.81
CA PRO A 288 1.03 6.01 -25.24
C PRO A 288 -0.05 7.06 -25.47
N PHE A 289 -1.28 6.59 -25.71
CA PHE A 289 -2.43 7.49 -25.84
C PHE A 289 -2.55 8.34 -24.58
N LYS A 290 -2.69 9.66 -24.75
CA LYS A 290 -2.86 10.58 -23.64
C LYS A 290 -4.27 10.39 -23.07
N PRO A 291 -4.41 10.05 -21.79
CA PRO A 291 -5.71 9.80 -21.19
C PRO A 291 -6.49 11.09 -20.97
N ASP A 292 -7.81 10.95 -20.78
CA ASP A 292 -8.75 12.07 -20.58
C ASP A 292 -8.72 12.67 -19.16
N PHE A 293 -7.91 12.12 -18.24
CA PHE A 293 -7.72 12.69 -16.90
C PHE A 293 -6.58 13.72 -16.84
N THR A 294 -6.64 14.60 -15.85
CA THR A 294 -5.61 15.63 -15.65
C THR A 294 -4.35 15.03 -15.05
N ILE A 295 -3.22 15.24 -15.73
CA ILE A 295 -1.89 14.87 -15.25
C ILE A 295 -1.27 16.09 -14.57
N LEU A 296 -0.83 15.92 -13.33
CA LEU A 296 -0.21 16.99 -12.57
C LEU A 296 1.14 17.36 -13.17
N GLN A 297 1.27 18.62 -13.61
CA GLN A 297 2.53 19.23 -14.00
C GLN A 297 3.15 19.92 -12.78
N GLU A 298 3.79 19.12 -11.94
CA GLU A 298 4.56 19.64 -10.81
C GLU A 298 6.05 19.62 -11.15
N PRO A 299 6.84 20.62 -10.72
CA PRO A 299 8.28 20.58 -10.87
C PRO A 299 8.85 19.39 -10.09
N PHE A 300 9.96 18.84 -10.56
CA PHE A 300 10.67 17.82 -9.80
C PHE A 300 11.16 18.42 -8.48
N PRO A 301 10.74 17.88 -7.33
CA PRO A 301 10.97 18.55 -6.06
C PRO A 301 12.44 18.45 -5.64
N ASP A 302 12.91 19.50 -4.99
CA ASP A 302 14.10 19.40 -4.15
C ASP A 302 13.84 18.45 -2.99
N ALA A 303 14.92 17.93 -2.40
CA ALA A 303 14.79 17.08 -1.23
C ALA A 303 13.94 17.81 -0.18
N PRO A 304 12.86 17.20 0.37
CA PRO A 304 12.18 17.81 1.49
C PRO A 304 13.23 18.00 2.59
N PRO A 305 13.16 19.09 3.38
CA PRO A 305 14.05 19.24 4.51
C PRO A 305 14.01 17.93 5.29
N PRO A 306 15.18 17.38 5.71
CA PRO A 306 15.18 16.17 6.51
C PRO A 306 14.18 16.39 7.63
N CYS A 307 13.35 15.38 7.94
CA CYS A 307 12.66 15.37 9.22
C CYS A 307 13.76 15.44 10.28
N THR A 308 14.07 16.66 10.71
CA THR A 308 14.89 16.89 11.88
C THR A 308 14.19 16.12 12.98
N LYS A 309 14.92 15.30 13.72
CA LYS A 309 14.44 14.68 14.94
C LYS A 309 14.03 15.77 15.91
N GLU A 310 12.86 16.37 15.74
CA GLU A 310 12.29 17.35 16.65
C GLU A 310 11.25 16.69 17.54
N PHE A 311 11.61 15.56 18.14
CA PHE A 311 11.04 15.13 19.42
C PHE A 311 12.11 14.37 20.20
N SER A 312 13.22 15.02 20.53
CA SER A 312 14.27 14.45 21.40
C SER A 312 13.75 14.11 22.82
N PHE A 313 12.55 14.57 23.18
CA PHE A 313 11.86 14.20 24.41
C PHE A 313 10.96 12.98 24.28
N TRP A 314 10.59 12.57 23.06
CA TRP A 314 9.83 11.35 22.85
C TRP A 314 10.82 10.18 22.76
N LYS A 315 11.03 9.51 23.89
CA LYS A 315 11.66 8.19 23.90
C LYS A 315 10.60 7.20 23.44
N PRO A 316 10.72 6.58 22.25
CA PRO A 316 9.86 5.45 21.94
C PRO A 316 10.01 4.45 23.08
N VAL A 317 8.89 3.98 23.62
CA VAL A 317 8.88 2.91 24.62
C VAL A 317 9.18 1.60 23.87
N HIS A 318 10.38 1.50 23.29
CA HIS A 318 10.91 0.25 22.80
C HIS A 318 11.32 -0.57 24.01
N GLY A 319 10.54 -1.60 24.33
CA GLY A 319 10.90 -2.58 25.36
C GLY A 319 10.15 -2.46 26.68
N ALA A 320 9.03 -1.73 26.78
CA ALA A 320 8.06 -2.15 27.78
C ALA A 320 7.54 -3.51 27.31
N SER A 321 7.74 -4.57 28.10
CA SER A 321 6.93 -5.78 28.04
C SER A 321 5.48 -5.39 27.71
N PRO A 322 4.75 -6.18 26.89
CA PRO A 322 3.34 -5.90 26.60
C PRO A 322 2.69 -5.49 27.91
N VAL A 323 2.19 -4.25 27.98
CA VAL A 323 1.64 -3.69 29.22
C VAL A 323 0.68 -4.75 29.73
N PRO A 324 0.97 -5.38 30.89
CA PRO A 324 0.20 -6.54 31.30
C PRO A 324 -1.26 -6.11 31.35
N LEU A 325 -2.11 -6.85 30.63
CA LEU A 325 -3.52 -6.55 30.59
C LEU A 325 -4.03 -6.44 32.04
N LYS A 326 -4.84 -5.41 32.29
CA LYS A 326 -5.50 -5.28 33.59
C LYS A 326 -6.21 -6.61 33.92
N PRO A 327 -6.31 -7.00 35.20
CA PRO A 327 -6.99 -8.23 35.58
C PRO A 327 -8.36 -8.43 34.92
N SER A 328 -9.13 -7.34 34.75
CA SER A 328 -10.42 -7.28 34.05
C SER A 328 -10.39 -7.67 32.56
N HIS A 329 -9.21 -7.67 31.93
CA HIS A 329 -9.02 -7.90 30.50
C HIS A 329 -8.20 -9.16 30.21
N ARG A 330 -7.82 -9.95 31.22
CA ARG A 330 -7.04 -11.19 31.06
C ARG A 330 -7.72 -12.22 30.15
N TRP A 331 -9.06 -12.18 30.07
CA TRP A 331 -9.85 -13.03 29.19
C TRP A 331 -9.41 -12.90 27.72
N ILE A 332 -8.94 -11.72 27.27
CA ILE A 332 -8.45 -11.53 25.89
C ILE A 332 -7.28 -12.46 25.57
N SER A 333 -6.32 -12.57 26.49
CA SER A 333 -5.16 -13.46 26.31
C SER A 333 -5.48 -14.93 26.59
N ALA A 334 -6.42 -15.21 27.49
CA ALA A 334 -6.77 -16.58 27.87
C ALA A 334 -7.71 -17.26 26.88
N GLU A 335 -8.67 -16.52 26.31
CA GLU A 335 -9.78 -17.06 25.52
C GLU A 335 -9.72 -16.62 24.04
N GLY A 336 -8.91 -15.61 23.70
CA GLY A 336 -8.95 -14.94 22.41
C GLY A 336 -10.21 -14.08 22.23
N VAL A 337 -10.30 -13.36 21.10
CA VAL A 337 -11.48 -12.56 20.76
C VAL A 337 -12.25 -13.23 19.63
N ARG A 338 -13.51 -13.57 19.88
CA ARG A 338 -14.49 -14.03 18.88
C ARG A 338 -15.63 -13.03 18.86
N SER A 339 -15.60 -12.13 17.88
CA SER A 339 -16.47 -10.96 17.85
C SER A 339 -17.55 -11.00 16.77
N GLY A 340 -18.75 -10.52 17.10
CA GLY A 340 -19.79 -10.16 16.13
C GLY A 340 -20.08 -8.66 16.12
N TRP A 341 -20.71 -8.19 15.04
CA TRP A 341 -21.22 -6.82 14.95
C TRP A 341 -22.75 -6.80 15.07
N ALA A 342 -23.31 -5.83 15.79
CA ALA A 342 -24.76 -5.61 15.86
C ALA A 342 -25.13 -4.16 16.19
N HIS A 343 -26.35 -3.75 15.86
CA HIS A 343 -26.90 -2.47 16.29
C HIS A 343 -27.39 -2.54 17.74
N MET A 344 -27.07 -1.53 18.56
CA MET A 344 -27.39 -1.50 20.00
C MET A 344 -28.48 -0.50 20.37
N ASP A 345 -28.95 0.28 19.40
CA ASP A 345 -30.03 1.25 19.49
C ASP A 345 -31.39 0.62 19.16
N LYS A 346 -31.66 -0.56 19.72
CA LYS A 346 -32.84 -1.38 19.44
C LYS A 346 -33.83 -1.41 20.61
N ASP A 347 -35.03 -1.89 20.34
CA ASP A 347 -36.02 -2.11 21.41
C ASP A 347 -35.65 -3.30 22.30
N GLU A 348 -36.30 -3.41 23.45
CA GLU A 348 -35.99 -4.43 24.45
C GLU A 348 -36.09 -5.87 23.93
N LYS A 349 -37.11 -6.18 23.12
CA LYS A 349 -37.31 -7.55 22.59
C LYS A 349 -36.21 -7.92 21.59
N GLU A 350 -35.79 -6.96 20.77
CA GLU A 350 -34.67 -7.16 19.85
C GLU A 350 -33.35 -7.33 20.61
N LEU A 351 -33.12 -6.56 21.67
CA LEU A 351 -31.93 -6.68 22.53
C LEU A 351 -31.90 -8.02 23.27
N GLU A 352 -33.03 -8.49 23.80
CA GLU A 352 -33.15 -9.83 24.41
C GLU A 352 -32.78 -10.93 23.41
N ARG A 353 -33.36 -10.88 22.21
CA ARG A 353 -33.07 -11.84 21.14
C ARG A 353 -31.60 -11.78 20.73
N LEU A 354 -31.03 -10.59 20.65
CA LEU A 354 -29.62 -10.38 20.32
C LEU A 354 -28.71 -10.98 21.40
N ALA A 355 -28.92 -10.62 22.66
CA ALA A 355 -28.15 -11.13 23.79
C ALA A 355 -28.21 -12.67 23.86
N TYR A 356 -29.41 -13.25 23.75
CA TYR A 356 -29.59 -14.70 23.72
C TYR A 356 -28.81 -15.36 22.59
N ARG A 357 -28.90 -14.83 21.36
CA ARG A 357 -28.19 -15.37 20.19
C ARG A 357 -26.67 -15.33 20.36
N MET A 358 -26.15 -14.24 20.94
CA MET A 358 -24.72 -14.09 21.19
C MET A 358 -24.22 -15.10 22.23
N MET A 359 -24.99 -15.31 23.31
CA MET A 359 -24.65 -16.29 24.34
C MET A 359 -24.58 -17.73 23.79
N ILE A 360 -25.42 -18.08 22.81
CA ILE A 360 -25.44 -19.44 22.23
C ILE A 360 -24.56 -19.61 20.98
N SER A 361 -24.02 -18.53 20.39
CA SER A 361 -23.25 -18.59 19.13
C SER A 361 -21.77 -18.91 19.33
N GLY A 362 -21.29 -18.98 20.57
CA GLY A 362 -19.86 -19.17 20.89
C GLY A 362 -19.00 -17.91 20.71
N LEU A 363 -19.61 -16.76 20.43
CA LEU A 363 -18.94 -15.46 20.46
C LEU A 363 -18.75 -15.03 21.91
N ASN A 364 -17.61 -14.42 22.24
CA ASN A 364 -17.34 -13.90 23.58
C ASN A 364 -17.29 -12.37 23.62
N THR A 365 -17.33 -11.72 22.47
CA THR A 365 -17.37 -10.27 22.36
C THR A 365 -18.37 -9.87 21.29
N PHE A 366 -18.97 -8.70 21.43
CA PHE A 366 -19.55 -8.01 20.29
C PHE A 366 -19.27 -6.52 20.40
N TRP A 367 -19.31 -5.88 19.24
CA TRP A 367 -19.20 -4.44 19.12
C TRP A 367 -20.30 -3.95 18.19
N GLY A 368 -20.64 -2.68 18.29
CA GLY A 368 -21.85 -2.20 17.67
C GLY A 368 -22.09 -0.74 17.93
N VAL A 369 -22.71 -0.07 16.98
CA VAL A 369 -22.96 1.36 17.06
C VAL A 369 -23.77 1.65 18.33
N ALA A 370 -23.13 2.29 19.31
CA ALA A 370 -23.67 2.59 20.62
C ALA A 370 -23.81 4.10 20.85
N HIS A 371 -23.16 4.92 20.01
CA HIS A 371 -23.29 6.37 19.99
C HIS A 371 -23.08 7.09 21.35
N PRO A 372 -21.98 6.84 22.11
CA PRO A 372 -21.68 7.60 23.33
C PRO A 372 -21.74 9.13 23.15
N GLN A 373 -21.43 9.61 21.94
CA GLN A 373 -21.50 11.01 21.54
C GLN A 373 -22.92 11.63 21.62
N VAL A 374 -23.98 10.83 21.53
CA VAL A 374 -25.38 11.32 21.66
C VAL A 374 -25.67 11.70 23.11
N LEU A 375 -25.10 10.98 24.08
CA LEU A 375 -25.29 11.23 25.51
C LEU A 375 -24.66 12.54 25.99
N LEU A 376 -23.70 13.10 25.22
CA LEU A 376 -23.13 14.41 25.47
C LEU A 376 -24.02 15.57 24.98
N GLY A 377 -25.17 15.28 24.39
CA GLY A 377 -26.06 16.29 23.82
C GLY A 377 -25.56 16.91 22.52
N ALA A 378 -24.51 16.34 21.92
CA ALA A 378 -23.91 16.85 20.69
C ALA A 378 -24.83 16.67 19.47
N TRP A 379 -25.81 15.76 19.55
CA TRP A 379 -26.88 15.52 18.59
C TRP A 379 -27.92 14.59 19.22
N GLY A 380 -29.11 14.50 18.60
CA GLY A 380 -30.25 13.78 19.14
C GLY A 380 -31.06 14.61 20.14
N SER A 381 -32.36 14.37 20.16
CA SER A 381 -33.34 14.92 21.09
C SER A 381 -33.23 14.27 22.48
N GLU A 382 -33.79 14.90 23.51
CA GLU A 382 -33.86 14.28 24.86
C GLU A 382 -34.51 12.88 24.84
N PRO A 383 -35.61 12.63 24.10
CA PRO A 383 -36.17 11.29 23.98
C PRO A 383 -35.23 10.27 23.33
N GLU A 384 -34.41 10.70 22.35
CA GLU A 384 -33.40 9.84 21.72
C GLU A 384 -32.29 9.47 22.71
N ARG A 385 -31.81 10.44 23.49
CA ARG A 385 -30.84 10.19 24.57
C ARG A 385 -31.37 9.19 25.58
N ALA A 386 -32.59 9.40 26.06
CA ALA A 386 -33.22 8.52 27.05
C ALA A 386 -33.39 7.09 26.50
N ARG A 387 -33.85 6.95 25.24
CA ARG A 387 -34.00 5.64 24.58
C ARG A 387 -32.66 4.91 24.45
N LEU A 388 -31.61 5.62 24.04
CA LEU A 388 -30.28 5.04 23.90
C LEU A 388 -29.73 4.58 25.24
N LEU A 389 -29.85 5.40 26.29
CA LEU A 389 -29.42 5.04 27.63
C LEU A 389 -30.21 3.83 28.17
N GLN A 390 -31.52 3.76 27.90
CA GLN A 390 -32.34 2.61 28.26
C GLN A 390 -31.87 1.34 27.54
N ALA A 391 -31.57 1.43 26.25
CA ALA A 391 -31.03 0.30 25.48
C ALA A 391 -29.68 -0.18 26.05
N TRP A 392 -28.81 0.75 26.44
CA TRP A 392 -27.54 0.43 27.10
C TRP A 392 -27.75 -0.28 28.45
N GLN A 393 -28.68 0.23 29.26
CA GLN A 393 -29.04 -0.36 30.55
C GLN A 393 -29.56 -1.79 30.37
N ASN A 394 -30.48 -1.99 29.42
CA ASN A 394 -31.09 -3.29 29.13
C ASN A 394 -30.03 -4.30 28.66
N MET A 395 -29.19 -3.92 27.69
CA MET A 395 -28.14 -4.80 27.20
C MET A 395 -27.12 -5.15 28.29
N ALA A 396 -26.69 -4.17 29.08
CA ALA A 396 -25.76 -4.44 30.20
C ALA A 396 -26.38 -5.40 31.24
N ALA A 397 -27.68 -5.26 31.52
CA ALA A 397 -28.40 -6.15 32.43
C ALA A 397 -28.51 -7.58 31.88
N LEU A 398 -28.87 -7.73 30.60
CA LEU A 398 -28.98 -9.03 29.92
C LEU A 398 -27.66 -9.82 29.92
N LEU A 399 -26.53 -9.11 29.88
CA LEU A 399 -25.20 -9.72 29.80
C LEU A 399 -24.49 -9.84 31.15
N ALA A 400 -25.04 -9.28 32.22
CA ALA A 400 -24.38 -9.14 33.53
C ALA A 400 -23.88 -10.47 34.12
N HIS A 401 -24.53 -11.57 33.78
CA HIS A 401 -24.21 -12.92 34.25
C HIS A 401 -23.66 -13.84 33.15
N SER A 402 -23.28 -13.27 32.00
CA SER A 402 -22.73 -14.00 30.87
C SER A 402 -21.21 -13.83 30.76
N GLU A 403 -20.56 -14.71 29.99
CA GLU A 403 -19.15 -14.54 29.60
C GLU A 403 -18.98 -13.58 28.41
N VAL A 404 -20.09 -13.19 27.77
CA VAL A 404 -20.08 -12.27 26.62
C VAL A 404 -19.75 -10.85 27.09
N ARG A 405 -18.91 -10.16 26.33
CA ARG A 405 -18.49 -8.78 26.57
C ARG A 405 -18.99 -7.86 25.46
N TRP A 406 -19.37 -6.66 25.84
CA TRP A 406 -19.80 -5.61 24.92
C TRP A 406 -18.74 -4.52 24.81
N LEU A 407 -18.39 -4.14 23.58
CA LEU A 407 -17.65 -2.93 23.26
C LEU A 407 -18.59 -1.88 22.65
N LEU A 408 -18.63 -0.69 23.26
CA LEU A 408 -19.42 0.44 22.78
C LEU A 408 -18.83 0.96 21.47
N GLY A 409 -19.56 0.86 20.36
CA GLY A 409 -19.10 1.37 19.05
C GLY A 409 -19.37 2.86 18.91
N MET A 410 -18.37 3.57 18.38
CA MET A 410 -18.40 5.01 18.15
C MET A 410 -17.77 5.33 16.80
N ASN A 411 -18.43 6.16 16.00
CA ASN A 411 -17.94 6.58 14.68
C ASN A 411 -17.17 7.90 14.79
N TYR A 412 -16.15 8.07 13.95
CA TYR A 412 -15.36 9.27 13.81
C TYR A 412 -15.28 9.75 12.34
N PRO A 413 -15.63 11.03 12.07
CA PRO A 413 -16.31 11.94 12.98
C PRO A 413 -17.72 11.41 13.34
N GLY A 414 -18.29 11.86 14.47
CA GLY A 414 -19.60 11.38 14.92
C GLY A 414 -20.67 11.42 13.81
N GLY A 415 -21.62 10.46 13.81
CA GLY A 415 -22.66 10.40 12.78
C GLY A 415 -23.57 11.65 12.74
N PRO A 416 -24.53 11.70 11.78
CA PRO A 416 -24.25 11.96 10.37
C PRO A 416 -23.32 13.19 10.19
N SER A 417 -22.44 13.08 9.20
CA SER A 417 -21.22 13.85 8.95
C SER A 417 -21.36 15.34 8.62
N SER A 418 -22.39 16.03 9.10
CA SER A 418 -22.61 17.48 8.90
C SER A 418 -21.67 18.39 9.70
N ARG A 419 -20.80 17.83 10.56
CA ARG A 419 -19.85 18.64 11.34
C ARG A 419 -18.78 19.19 10.43
N GLU A 420 -18.84 20.47 10.08
CA GLU A 420 -17.64 21.22 9.72
C GLU A 420 -16.63 21.02 10.85
N LEU A 421 -15.57 20.24 10.58
CA LEU A 421 -14.45 20.17 11.52
C LEU A 421 -13.60 21.40 11.20
N PRO A 422 -13.36 22.30 12.16
CA PRO A 422 -12.56 23.51 11.93
C PRO A 422 -11.09 23.20 11.62
N SER A 423 -10.71 21.93 11.76
CA SER A 423 -9.40 21.38 11.54
C SER A 423 -9.14 21.15 10.05
N SER A 424 -8.09 21.77 9.53
CA SER A 424 -7.52 21.46 8.23
C SER A 424 -6.14 20.84 8.39
N VAL A 425 -5.77 19.92 7.50
CA VAL A 425 -4.37 19.49 7.35
C VAL A 425 -3.77 20.11 6.12
N VAL A 426 -2.45 20.27 6.14
CA VAL A 426 -1.67 20.57 4.95
C VAL A 426 -1.07 19.26 4.46
N GLY A 427 -1.42 18.85 3.24
CA GLY A 427 -0.82 17.69 2.59
C GLY A 427 0.65 17.92 2.31
N ALA A 428 1.39 16.85 2.00
CA ALA A 428 2.82 16.93 1.73
C ALA A 428 3.17 17.78 0.48
N GLU A 429 2.17 18.05 -0.36
CA GLU A 429 2.17 18.94 -1.51
C GLU A 429 1.91 20.41 -1.16
N GLY A 430 1.74 20.75 0.12
CA GLY A 430 1.46 22.12 0.57
C GLY A 430 -0.01 22.56 0.41
N ARG A 431 -0.91 21.66 -0.04
CA ARG A 431 -2.33 21.94 -0.20
C ARG A 431 -3.10 21.76 1.11
N VAL A 432 -4.06 22.63 1.36
CA VAL A 432 -4.95 22.55 2.53
C VAL A 432 -6.13 21.60 2.24
N TRP A 433 -6.44 20.73 3.20
CA TRP A 433 -7.50 19.72 3.15
C TRP A 433 -8.49 19.89 4.30
N SER A 434 -9.78 19.71 4.01
CA SER A 434 -10.90 19.80 4.97
C SER A 434 -11.08 18.54 5.82
N ALA A 435 -9.98 17.94 6.25
CA ALA A 435 -10.00 16.75 7.07
C ALA A 435 -9.14 16.95 8.33
N PRO A 436 -9.51 16.28 9.43
CA PRO A 436 -9.01 16.64 10.74
C PRO A 436 -7.57 16.24 10.95
N SER A 437 -6.78 17.15 11.52
CA SER A 437 -5.40 16.87 11.87
C SER A 437 -5.33 15.89 13.04
N PRO A 438 -4.46 14.86 13.01
CA PRO A 438 -4.24 13.97 14.13
C PRO A 438 -3.54 14.70 15.28
N TRP A 439 -3.04 15.92 15.03
CA TRP A 439 -2.45 16.81 16.03
C TRP A 439 -3.43 17.87 16.55
N ASP A 440 -4.64 17.93 16.01
CA ASP A 440 -5.67 18.83 16.52
C ASP A 440 -6.29 18.22 17.78
N LEU A 441 -5.65 18.50 18.92
CA LEU A 441 -6.08 18.02 20.23
C LEU A 441 -7.49 18.52 20.59
N GLU A 442 -7.91 19.68 20.08
CA GLU A 442 -9.25 20.20 20.33
C GLU A 442 -10.30 19.38 19.57
N ALA A 443 -10.02 19.04 18.31
CA ALA A 443 -10.85 18.13 17.53
C ALA A 443 -10.92 16.73 18.17
N TRP A 444 -9.80 16.18 18.63
CA TRP A 444 -9.79 14.91 19.36
C TRP A 444 -10.58 14.98 20.66
N GLU A 445 -10.40 16.04 21.45
CA GLU A 445 -11.10 16.20 22.73
C GLU A 445 -12.62 16.26 22.53
N LYS A 446 -13.05 17.01 21.50
CA LYS A 446 -14.45 17.21 21.14
C LYS A 446 -15.10 15.95 20.55
N GLU A 447 -14.45 15.31 19.59
CA GLU A 447 -15.06 14.23 18.81
C GLU A 447 -14.87 12.85 19.46
N VAL A 448 -13.73 12.62 20.13
CA VAL A 448 -13.33 11.29 20.59
C VAL A 448 -13.21 11.20 22.11
N VAL A 449 -12.37 12.04 22.72
CA VAL A 449 -12.00 11.86 24.15
C VAL A 449 -13.21 12.04 25.06
N SER A 450 -14.04 13.07 24.81
CA SER A 450 -15.24 13.31 25.62
C SER A 450 -16.21 12.13 25.57
N SER A 451 -16.47 11.59 24.38
CA SER A 451 -17.33 10.42 24.17
C SER A 451 -16.72 9.16 24.79
N ALA A 452 -15.41 8.99 24.68
CA ALA A 452 -14.69 7.89 25.32
C ALA A 452 -14.76 7.95 26.85
N ARG A 453 -14.77 9.16 27.46
CA ARG A 453 -14.98 9.31 28.91
C ARG A 453 -16.38 8.85 29.34
N VAL A 454 -17.42 9.10 28.54
CA VAL A 454 -18.77 8.58 28.81
C VAL A 454 -18.76 7.04 28.79
N ALA A 455 -18.18 6.45 27.74
CA ALA A 455 -18.03 4.99 27.63
C ALA A 455 -17.24 4.40 28.82
N ALA A 456 -16.14 5.05 29.22
CA ALA A 456 -15.31 4.61 30.35
C ALA A 456 -16.04 4.72 31.70
N TYR A 457 -16.81 5.80 31.91
CA TYR A 457 -17.64 5.95 33.09
C TYR A 457 -18.71 4.86 33.15
N TRP A 458 -19.33 4.55 32.02
CA TRP A 458 -20.32 3.48 31.91
C TRP A 458 -19.70 2.11 32.20
N SER A 459 -18.57 1.77 31.56
CA SER A 459 -17.89 0.47 31.77
C SER A 459 -17.46 0.23 33.21
N LYS A 460 -17.17 1.30 33.97
CA LYS A 460 -16.82 1.18 35.39
C LYS A 460 -17.98 0.64 36.24
N ASN A 461 -19.22 0.93 35.85
CA ASN A 461 -20.42 0.56 36.59
C ASN A 461 -21.14 -0.67 36.00
N HIS A 462 -20.72 -1.14 34.83
CA HIS A 462 -21.35 -2.25 34.11
C HIS A 462 -20.30 -3.27 33.63
N PRO A 463 -20.01 -4.35 34.40
CA PRO A 463 -18.92 -5.29 34.10
C PRO A 463 -19.01 -5.99 32.75
N ALA A 464 -20.21 -6.13 32.17
CA ALA A 464 -20.40 -6.69 30.83
C ALA A 464 -19.89 -5.77 29.72
N VAL A 465 -19.69 -4.48 29.99
CA VAL A 465 -19.16 -3.48 29.05
C VAL A 465 -17.65 -3.42 29.21
N ALA A 466 -16.91 -4.02 28.28
CA ALA A 466 -15.46 -4.18 28.37
C ALA A 466 -14.66 -2.98 27.84
N GLY A 467 -15.30 -2.07 27.10
CA GLY A 467 -14.64 -0.89 26.55
C GLY A 467 -15.39 -0.24 25.38
N LEU A 468 -14.60 0.39 24.50
CA LEU A 468 -15.03 1.18 23.35
C LEU A 468 -14.35 0.64 22.08
N VAL A 469 -15.07 0.61 20.96
CA VAL A 469 -14.49 0.48 19.61
C VAL A 469 -14.70 1.80 18.89
N LEU A 470 -13.61 2.30 18.31
CA LEU A 470 -13.57 3.52 17.51
C LEU A 470 -13.54 3.12 16.04
N ASP A 471 -14.63 3.38 15.34
CA ASP A 471 -14.69 3.32 13.89
C ASP A 471 -14.16 4.64 13.33
N LEU A 472 -12.95 4.60 12.75
CA LEU A 472 -12.26 5.75 12.18
C LEU A 472 -12.55 5.92 10.68
N GLU A 473 -13.54 5.21 10.14
CA GLU A 473 -13.97 5.41 8.76
C GLU A 473 -14.58 6.82 8.63
N MET A 474 -13.80 7.74 8.04
CA MET A 474 -14.18 9.13 7.79
C MET A 474 -15.20 9.23 6.64
N TYR A 475 -16.36 8.57 6.80
CA TYR A 475 -17.40 8.49 5.79
C TYR A 475 -17.81 9.86 5.25
N GLY A 476 -17.80 10.01 3.92
CA GLY A 476 -18.13 11.27 3.25
C GLY A 476 -16.99 12.29 3.19
N ARG A 477 -15.76 11.93 3.60
CA ARG A 477 -14.56 12.76 3.43
C ARG A 477 -13.51 12.07 2.57
N SER A 478 -12.66 12.85 1.92
CA SER A 478 -11.49 12.32 1.23
C SER A 478 -10.62 11.53 2.22
N PRO A 479 -10.21 10.30 1.90
CA PRO A 479 -9.33 9.53 2.77
C PRO A 479 -8.00 10.26 2.92
N LEU A 480 -7.62 10.56 4.16
CA LEU A 480 -6.28 11.01 4.49
C LEU A 480 -5.50 9.86 5.10
N PHE A 481 -4.29 9.65 4.59
CA PHE A 481 -3.35 8.72 5.17
C PHE A 481 -2.46 9.48 6.15
N PHE A 482 -2.60 9.17 7.43
CA PHE A 482 -1.71 9.70 8.47
C PHE A 482 -0.46 8.83 8.53
N GLY A 483 0.60 9.37 7.93
CA GLY A 483 1.94 8.88 8.14
C GLY A 483 2.48 9.32 9.48
N ASN A 484 2.64 8.39 10.44
CA ASN A 484 3.44 8.68 11.64
C ASN A 484 4.91 8.78 11.23
N GLY A 485 5.35 9.98 10.85
CA GLY A 485 6.76 10.32 10.70
C GLY A 485 7.51 10.03 11.99
N VAL A 486 8.10 8.83 12.10
CA VAL A 486 9.06 8.46 13.14
C VAL A 486 10.47 8.47 12.57
#